data_AF-A0A9D5B5F0-F1
#
_entry.id   AF-A0A9D5B5F0-F1
#
_cell.length_a   1.000
_cell.length_b   1.000
_cell.length_c   1.000
_cell.angle_alpha   90.00
_cell.angle_beta   90.00
_cell.angle_gamma   90.00
#
_symmetry.space_group_name_H-M   'P 1'
#
loop_
_entity.id
_entity.type
_entity.pdbx_description
1 polymer ?
#
loop_
_entity_poly.entity_id
_entity_poly.type
_entity_poly.pdbx_seq_one_letter_code
_entity_poly.pdbx_strand_id
1 'polypeptide(L)'
;MEMARLCGHKPLRFDALSRNRHNHNSRGLVLSMAIKRSPKRLKYTDTTRFNKEGGLVYIEADPSGSDSWKLEPVVNLLKQGAVGVIPTDTLYAIACDLTNNSAIERLRRIKNIDASKPLSILCHSFRDIDKYTAGFPCGDGQGHANLFKAVKLCLPGPYTFILMASKALPKQCIRFGTTSAKYASRKNVGVRMPDDAICQAILKEMTAPLICTRFI
;
A
#
# COMPACT_ATOMS: atom_id res chain seq x y z
N MET A 1 22.54 8.52 11.86
CA MET A 1 23.70 7.60 11.97
C MET A 1 23.14 6.34 12.61
N GLU A 2 22.95 5.24 11.90
CA GLU A 2 24.01 4.38 11.36
C GLU A 2 23.50 3.62 10.12
N MET A 3 24.39 3.48 9.15
CA MET A 3 24.14 2.99 7.79
C MET A 3 24.46 1.50 7.70
N ALA A 4 23.44 0.64 7.65
CA ALA A 4 23.66 -0.75 7.28
C ALA A 4 23.82 -0.87 5.75
N ARG A 5 25.09 -0.82 5.31
CA ARG A 5 25.53 -1.31 3.99
C ARG A 5 25.39 -2.83 3.97
N LEU A 6 24.58 -3.41 3.10
CA LEU A 6 24.72 -4.80 2.64
C LEU A 6 23.97 -4.94 1.30
N CYS A 7 24.61 -5.57 0.33
CA CYS A 7 24.36 -5.55 -1.13
C CYS A 7 24.82 -4.26 -1.83
N GLY A 8 25.58 -4.40 -2.93
CA GLY A 8 26.17 -3.32 -3.74
C GLY A 8 25.17 -2.43 -4.49
N HIS A 9 24.10 -2.02 -3.83
CA HIS A 9 23.22 -0.94 -4.22
C HIS A 9 23.35 0.18 -3.21
N LYS A 10 23.61 1.39 -3.72
CA LYS A 10 23.58 2.62 -2.93
C LYS A 10 22.31 2.62 -2.08
N PRO A 11 22.39 2.98 -0.78
CA PRO A 11 21.19 3.14 0.04
C PRO A 11 20.26 4.11 -0.68
N LEU A 12 18.99 3.72 -0.85
CA LEU A 12 17.94 4.59 -1.40
C LEU A 12 17.77 5.78 -0.45
N ARG A 13 18.52 6.85 -0.70
CA ARG A 13 18.36 8.14 -0.01
C ARG A 13 17.06 8.76 -0.53
N PHE A 14 15.99 8.60 0.24
CA PHE A 14 14.72 9.33 0.06
C PHE A 14 14.71 10.67 0.82
N ASP A 15 15.88 11.30 1.01
CA ASP A 15 16.05 12.55 1.77
C ASP A 15 15.35 13.76 1.14
N ALA A 16 14.84 13.65 -0.09
CA ALA A 16 14.16 14.73 -0.81
C ALA A 16 12.68 14.92 -0.46
N LEU A 17 12.02 13.96 0.22
CA LEU A 17 10.57 14.04 0.50
C LEU A 17 10.22 14.80 1.80
N SER A 18 11.21 15.22 2.60
CA SER A 18 10.99 15.80 3.95
C SER A 18 11.26 17.31 4.07
N ARG A 19 11.72 18.00 3.02
CA ARG A 19 12.04 19.44 3.08
C ARG A 19 11.29 20.25 2.04
N ASN A 20 10.02 20.57 2.32
CA ASN A 20 9.43 21.85 1.93
C ASN A 20 8.04 22.02 2.54
N ARG A 21 7.96 22.16 3.88
CA ARG A 21 6.79 22.76 4.52
C ARG A 21 7.01 24.26 4.60
N HIS A 22 6.72 24.97 3.51
CA HIS A 22 6.30 26.37 3.42
C HIS A 22 6.27 26.71 1.93
N ASN A 23 5.08 26.80 1.35
CA ASN A 23 4.61 27.87 0.47
C ASN A 23 3.33 27.38 -0.22
N HIS A 24 2.26 28.18 -0.11
CA HIS A 24 1.00 27.98 -0.81
C HIS A 24 1.21 28.07 -2.33
N ASN A 25 0.31 27.44 -3.07
CA ASN A 25 0.14 27.43 -4.53
C ASN A 25 0.82 26.26 -5.29
N SER A 26 -0.03 25.33 -5.77
CA SER A 26 0.24 24.30 -6.80
C SER A 26 1.42 23.36 -6.54
N ARG A 27 1.18 22.25 -5.82
CA ARG A 27 2.16 21.18 -5.62
C ARG A 27 1.55 19.82 -6.00
N GLY A 28 1.96 19.28 -7.14
CA GLY A 28 1.62 17.91 -7.56
C GLY A 28 2.12 16.89 -6.54
N LEU A 29 1.35 15.82 -6.32
CA LEU A 29 1.77 14.72 -5.47
C LEU A 29 2.75 13.84 -6.24
N VAL A 30 3.98 13.76 -5.76
CA VAL A 30 5.04 12.92 -6.35
C VAL A 30 4.85 11.48 -5.86
N LEU A 31 4.51 10.59 -6.79
CA LEU A 31 4.48 9.15 -6.58
C LEU A 31 5.84 8.55 -6.97
N SER A 32 6.45 7.71 -6.13
CA SER A 32 7.73 7.06 -6.44
C SER A 32 7.62 5.54 -6.39
N MET A 33 8.00 4.83 -7.45
CA MET A 33 7.92 3.36 -7.52
C MET A 33 9.26 2.69 -7.73
N ALA A 34 9.57 1.67 -6.92
CA ALA A 34 10.76 0.82 -7.10
C ALA A 34 10.42 -0.45 -7.88
N ILE A 35 11.02 -0.59 -9.08
CA ILE A 35 10.71 -1.64 -10.05
C ILE A 35 11.70 -2.82 -9.98
N LYS A 36 11.23 -4.01 -10.37
CA LYS A 36 12.03 -5.23 -10.59
C LYS A 36 13.10 -4.98 -11.68
N ARG A 37 14.38 -5.20 -11.34
CA ARG A 37 15.48 -5.20 -12.32
C ARG A 37 15.37 -6.43 -13.24
N SER A 38 14.82 -6.26 -14.43
CA SER A 38 15.23 -7.01 -15.62
C SER A 38 15.08 -6.10 -16.86
N PRO A 39 16.19 -5.61 -17.44
CA PRO A 39 16.19 -4.47 -18.39
C PRO A 39 15.57 -4.76 -19.78
N LYS A 40 15.18 -6.00 -20.07
CA LYS A 40 14.81 -6.41 -21.45
C LYS A 40 13.35 -6.14 -21.85
N ARG A 41 12.43 -5.87 -20.91
CA ARG A 41 10.97 -5.79 -21.20
C ARG A 41 10.38 -4.37 -21.18
N LEU A 42 11.19 -3.34 -20.93
CA LEU A 42 10.74 -1.95 -20.81
C LEU A 42 10.58 -1.20 -22.15
N LYS A 43 10.70 -1.90 -23.29
CA LYS A 43 10.75 -1.29 -24.62
C LYS A 43 9.39 -0.90 -25.20
N TYR A 44 8.27 -1.18 -24.51
CA TYR A 44 6.92 -1.02 -25.09
C TYR A 44 5.94 -0.17 -24.26
N THR A 45 6.38 0.54 -23.22
CA THR A 45 5.50 1.50 -22.54
C THR A 45 5.78 2.89 -23.10
N ASP A 46 4.79 3.43 -23.79
CA ASP A 46 4.87 4.67 -24.54
C ASP A 46 5.38 5.84 -23.70
N THR A 47 6.19 6.68 -24.34
CA THR A 47 7.15 7.56 -23.68
C THR A 47 6.54 8.94 -23.51
N THR A 48 5.79 9.18 -22.43
CA THR A 48 5.40 10.56 -22.08
C THR A 48 5.52 10.79 -20.57
N ARG A 49 6.47 11.68 -20.20
CA ARG A 49 6.64 12.32 -18.88
C ARG A 49 7.18 11.49 -17.71
N PHE A 50 7.97 10.45 -17.96
CA PHE A 50 8.65 9.70 -16.88
C PHE A 50 10.10 10.17 -16.73
N ASN A 51 10.46 10.75 -15.58
CA ASN A 51 11.88 10.95 -15.26
C ASN A 51 12.46 9.63 -14.73
N LYS A 52 13.19 8.91 -15.59
CA LYS A 52 13.78 7.60 -15.28
C LYS A 52 15.18 7.78 -14.70
N GLU A 53 15.28 8.14 -13.42
CA GLU A 53 16.55 8.05 -12.71
C GLU A 53 16.61 6.77 -11.86
N GLY A 54 17.65 5.94 -12.07
CA GLY A 54 17.97 4.82 -11.18
C GLY A 54 17.05 3.58 -11.22
N GLY A 55 16.12 3.47 -12.18
CA GLY A 55 15.14 2.38 -12.25
C GLY A 55 13.90 2.60 -11.37
N LEU A 56 13.74 3.82 -10.86
CA LEU A 56 12.51 4.29 -10.24
C LEU A 56 11.65 4.99 -11.30
N VAL A 57 10.33 4.83 -11.19
CA VAL A 57 9.37 5.60 -11.99
C VAL A 57 8.67 6.58 -11.08
N TYR A 58 8.70 7.85 -11.49
CA TYR A 58 8.02 8.95 -10.82
C TYR A 58 6.84 9.39 -11.66
N ILE A 59 5.68 9.55 -11.01
CA ILE A 59 4.48 10.11 -11.62
C ILE A 59 4.00 11.27 -10.76
N GLU A 60 3.82 12.41 -11.40
CA GLU A 60 3.15 13.56 -10.81
C GLU A 60 1.68 13.53 -11.22
N ALA A 61 0.81 13.46 -10.22
CA ALA A 61 -0.63 13.50 -10.39
C ALA A 61 -1.23 14.66 -9.59
N ASP A 62 -2.32 15.20 -10.12
CA ASP A 62 -3.09 16.22 -9.42
C ASP A 62 -3.72 15.61 -8.15
N PRO A 63 -3.61 16.25 -6.98
CA PRO A 63 -4.20 15.76 -5.74
C PRO A 63 -5.72 15.57 -5.77
N SER A 64 -6.43 16.30 -6.62
CA SER A 64 -7.88 16.14 -6.82
C SER A 64 -8.24 14.84 -7.55
N GLY A 65 -7.27 14.17 -8.18
CA GLY A 65 -7.50 12.98 -9.00
C GLY A 65 -8.01 13.27 -10.42
N SER A 66 -8.05 14.55 -10.85
CA SER A 66 -8.46 14.96 -12.20
C SER A 66 -7.70 14.24 -13.31
N ASP A 67 -6.42 13.94 -13.06
CA ASP A 67 -5.51 13.28 -14.01
C ASP A 67 -5.29 11.79 -13.71
N SER A 68 -6.33 11.09 -13.21
CA SER A 68 -6.25 9.67 -12.84
C SER A 68 -5.75 8.75 -13.96
N TRP A 69 -5.97 9.11 -15.23
CA TRP A 69 -5.45 8.38 -16.39
C TRP A 69 -3.91 8.24 -16.39
N LYS A 70 -3.18 9.18 -15.76
CA LYS A 70 -1.72 9.10 -15.62
C LYS A 70 -1.27 7.97 -14.68
N LEU A 71 -2.19 7.39 -13.90
CA LEU A 71 -1.89 6.34 -12.92
C LEU A 71 -1.92 4.93 -13.53
N GLU A 72 -2.39 4.77 -14.76
CA GLU A 72 -2.42 3.47 -15.44
C GLU A 72 -1.06 2.73 -15.41
N PRO A 73 0.09 3.37 -15.70
CA PRO A 73 1.40 2.71 -15.63
C PRO A 73 1.74 2.24 -14.22
N VAL A 74 1.32 2.98 -13.20
CA VAL A 74 1.54 2.63 -11.78
C VAL A 74 0.75 1.40 -11.41
N VAL A 75 -0.53 1.37 -11.77
CA VAL A 75 -1.40 0.23 -11.56
C VAL A 75 -0.81 -1.01 -12.24
N ASN A 76 -0.37 -0.88 -13.49
CA ASN A 76 0.25 -1.98 -14.23
C ASN A 76 1.53 -2.48 -13.57
N LEU A 77 2.38 -1.58 -13.06
CA LEU A 77 3.58 -1.96 -12.31
C LEU A 77 3.23 -2.67 -10.99
N LEU A 78 2.24 -2.18 -10.24
CA LEU A 78 1.78 -2.82 -9.00
C LEU A 78 1.25 -4.24 -9.26
N LYS A 79 0.43 -4.41 -10.30
CA LYS A 79 -0.05 -5.73 -10.78
C LYS A 79 1.09 -6.67 -11.18
N GLN A 80 2.18 -6.14 -11.75
CA GLN A 80 3.39 -6.90 -12.05
C GLN A 80 4.25 -7.22 -10.82
N GLY A 81 3.80 -6.82 -9.62
CA GLY A 81 4.51 -7.03 -8.37
C GLY A 81 5.56 -5.98 -8.08
N ALA A 82 5.41 -4.73 -8.55
CA ALA A 82 6.22 -3.60 -8.10
C ALA A 82 5.89 -3.22 -6.64
N VAL A 83 6.82 -2.52 -5.98
CA VAL A 83 6.57 -1.90 -4.67
C VAL A 83 6.62 -0.39 -4.90
N GLY A 84 5.51 0.28 -4.61
CA GLY A 84 5.34 1.72 -4.82
C GLY A 84 5.24 2.48 -3.50
N VAL A 85 5.53 3.77 -3.53
CA VAL A 85 5.16 4.71 -2.48
C VAL A 85 3.95 5.47 -3.00
N ILE A 86 2.82 5.35 -2.29
CA ILE A 86 1.55 5.97 -2.66
C ILE A 86 1.14 7.02 -1.61
N PRO A 87 0.52 8.15 -2.03
CA PRO A 87 -0.09 9.05 -1.07
C PRO A 87 -1.27 8.36 -0.39
N THR A 88 -1.52 8.73 0.87
CA THR A 88 -2.77 8.43 1.58
C THR A 88 -3.21 9.69 2.31
N ASP A 89 -4.45 9.68 2.78
CA ASP A 89 -5.07 10.74 3.59
C ASP A 89 -4.23 11.25 4.78
N THR A 90 -3.36 10.39 5.32
CA THR A 90 -2.50 10.72 6.45
C THR A 90 -1.08 11.05 6.02
N LEU A 91 -0.39 10.10 5.41
CA LEU A 91 1.01 10.18 4.99
C LEU A 91 1.26 9.21 3.84
N TYR A 92 2.42 9.33 3.21
CA TYR A 92 2.85 8.34 2.25
C TYR A 92 2.97 6.93 2.86
N ALA A 93 2.54 5.94 2.09
CA ALA A 93 2.64 4.53 2.43
C ALA A 93 3.45 3.78 1.38
N ILE A 94 4.29 2.83 1.80
CA ILE A 94 4.84 1.83 0.90
C ILE A 94 3.75 0.80 0.67
N ALA A 95 3.43 0.53 -0.59
CA ALA A 95 2.36 -0.36 -0.98
C ALA A 95 2.78 -1.37 -2.05
N CYS A 96 2.15 -2.54 -2.03
CA CYS A 96 2.27 -3.55 -3.06
C CYS A 96 0.98 -4.39 -3.17
N ASP A 97 0.84 -5.13 -4.26
CA ASP A 97 -0.31 -6.01 -4.49
C ASP A 97 -0.39 -7.12 -3.43
N LEU A 98 -1.56 -7.25 -2.78
CA LEU A 98 -1.87 -8.29 -1.78
C LEU A 98 -1.69 -9.70 -2.34
N THR A 99 -1.93 -9.91 -3.64
CA THR A 99 -1.86 -11.24 -4.26
C THR A 99 -0.42 -11.68 -4.55
N ASN A 100 0.54 -10.76 -4.55
CA ASN A 100 1.91 -11.02 -4.98
C ASN A 100 2.87 -11.21 -3.81
N ASN A 101 3.05 -12.46 -3.38
CA ASN A 101 3.92 -12.83 -2.25
C ASN A 101 5.35 -12.27 -2.35
N SER A 102 5.94 -12.25 -3.56
CA SER A 102 7.30 -11.72 -3.76
C SER A 102 7.36 -10.21 -3.50
N ALA A 103 6.31 -9.48 -3.86
CA ALA A 103 6.21 -8.06 -3.61
C ALA A 103 6.08 -7.75 -2.11
N ILE A 104 5.33 -8.57 -1.36
CA ILE A 104 5.18 -8.46 0.10
C ILE A 104 6.53 -8.65 0.80
N GLU A 105 7.27 -9.69 0.43
CA GLU A 105 8.60 -9.94 0.98
C GLU A 105 9.56 -8.79 0.67
N ARG A 106 9.51 -8.26 -0.56
CA ARG A 106 10.33 -7.12 -0.93
C ARG A 106 9.95 -5.86 -0.15
N LEU A 107 8.66 -5.61 0.06
CA LEU A 107 8.20 -4.50 0.91
C LEU A 107 8.77 -4.62 2.33
N ARG A 108 8.69 -5.81 2.93
CA ARG A 108 9.28 -6.07 4.25
C ARG A 108 10.79 -5.82 4.27
N ARG A 109 11.52 -6.29 3.25
CA ARG A 109 12.97 -6.06 3.10
C ARG A 109 13.30 -4.57 2.94
N ILE A 110 12.56 -3.84 2.10
CA ILE A 110 12.76 -2.41 1.87
C ILE A 110 12.57 -1.61 3.16
N LYS A 111 11.50 -1.90 3.92
CA LYS A 111 11.19 -1.18 5.15
C LYS A 111 11.93 -1.74 6.38
N ASN A 112 12.74 -2.78 6.20
CA ASN A 112 13.41 -3.52 7.29
C ASN A 112 12.45 -3.93 8.41
N ILE A 113 11.30 -4.48 8.02
CA ILE A 113 10.25 -4.93 8.93
C ILE A 113 10.42 -6.42 9.18
N ASP A 114 10.54 -6.79 10.46
CA ASP A 114 10.51 -8.19 10.88
C ASP A 114 9.21 -8.88 10.44
N ALA A 115 9.30 -10.15 10.01
CA ALA A 115 8.14 -10.89 9.53
C ALA A 115 7.00 -10.95 10.57
N SER A 116 7.31 -10.85 11.86
CA SER A 116 6.33 -10.80 12.94
C SER A 116 5.51 -9.53 12.99
N LYS A 117 5.98 -8.40 12.47
CA LYS A 117 5.22 -7.14 12.54
C LYS A 117 4.04 -7.18 11.57
N PRO A 118 2.85 -6.74 12.01
CA PRO A 118 1.66 -6.79 11.18
C PRO A 118 1.76 -5.73 10.08
N LEU A 119 1.33 -6.10 8.88
CA LEU A 119 1.08 -5.16 7.78
C LEU A 119 -0.42 -4.84 7.74
N SER A 120 -0.76 -3.69 7.16
CA SER A 120 -2.16 -3.31 6.95
C SER A 120 -2.56 -3.52 5.49
N ILE A 121 -3.86 -3.67 5.24
CA ILE A 121 -4.43 -3.67 3.89
C ILE A 121 -5.16 -2.35 3.63
N LEU A 122 -5.01 -1.83 2.41
CA LEU A 122 -5.75 -0.69 1.87
C LEU A 122 -6.85 -1.22 0.97
N CYS A 123 -8.09 -0.97 1.38
CA CYS A 123 -9.29 -1.39 0.69
C CYS A 123 -9.93 -0.21 -0.05
N HIS A 124 -10.49 -0.46 -1.23
CA HIS A 124 -11.27 0.53 -1.97
C HIS A 124 -12.66 0.70 -1.35
N SER A 125 -13.26 -0.42 -0.94
CA SER A 125 -14.67 -0.47 -0.52
C SER A 125 -14.91 -1.40 0.67
N PHE A 126 -16.07 -1.26 1.31
CA PHE A 126 -16.55 -2.19 2.35
C PHE A 126 -16.61 -3.64 1.85
N ARG A 127 -16.93 -3.86 0.57
CA ARG A 127 -16.94 -5.19 -0.04
C ARG A 127 -15.57 -5.86 0.05
N ASP A 128 -14.48 -5.11 -0.13
CA ASP A 128 -13.14 -5.65 0.02
C ASP A 128 -12.86 -6.00 1.49
N ILE A 129 -13.28 -5.15 2.41
CA ILE A 129 -13.13 -5.39 3.85
C ILE A 129 -13.83 -6.71 4.24
N ASP A 130 -15.09 -6.89 3.85
CA ASP A 130 -15.86 -8.10 4.16
C ASP A 130 -15.33 -9.35 3.44
N LYS A 131 -14.69 -9.19 2.28
CA LYS A 131 -14.04 -10.30 1.57
C LYS A 131 -12.79 -10.80 2.30
N TYR A 132 -11.93 -9.88 2.74
CA TYR A 132 -10.61 -10.22 3.31
C TYR A 132 -10.59 -10.30 4.84
N THR A 133 -11.67 -9.89 5.51
CA THR A 133 -11.83 -9.95 6.97
C THR A 133 -13.19 -10.53 7.36
N ALA A 134 -13.44 -10.67 8.65
CA ALA A 134 -14.76 -11.02 9.18
C ALA A 134 -15.78 -9.87 9.08
N GLY A 135 -15.38 -8.71 8.56
CA GLY A 135 -16.22 -7.53 8.44
C GLY A 135 -16.46 -6.84 9.78
N PHE A 136 -17.34 -5.83 9.75
CA PHE A 136 -17.77 -5.13 10.96
C PHE A 136 -19.05 -5.76 11.53
N PRO A 137 -19.14 -5.97 12.86
CA PRO A 137 -20.35 -6.50 13.47
C PRO A 137 -21.58 -5.65 13.13
N CYS A 138 -22.60 -6.32 12.59
CA CYS A 138 -23.92 -5.75 12.43
C CYS A 138 -24.73 -6.06 13.70
N GLY A 139 -25.59 -5.13 14.12
CA GLY A 139 -26.46 -5.38 15.28
C GLY A 139 -27.35 -6.58 15.01
N ASP A 140 -27.40 -7.51 15.96
CA ASP A 140 -28.11 -8.79 15.84
C ASP A 140 -29.51 -8.77 16.47
N GLY A 141 -29.97 -7.59 16.90
CA GLY A 141 -31.26 -7.42 17.57
C GLY A 141 -31.27 -7.90 19.03
N GLN A 142 -30.16 -8.44 19.55
CA GLN A 142 -30.03 -8.97 20.91
C GLN A 142 -29.28 -8.00 21.85
N GLY A 143 -29.37 -6.69 21.56
CA GLY A 143 -28.72 -5.65 22.36
C GLY A 143 -27.24 -5.39 21.99
N HIS A 144 -26.66 -6.10 21.02
CA HIS A 144 -25.32 -5.80 20.55
C HIS A 144 -25.28 -4.51 19.70
N ALA A 145 -24.31 -3.65 19.99
CA ALA A 145 -24.13 -2.39 19.28
C ALA A 145 -23.81 -2.62 17.80
N ASN A 146 -24.49 -1.89 16.93
CA ASN A 146 -24.24 -1.92 15.49
C ASN A 146 -23.00 -1.08 15.14
N LEU A 147 -21.82 -1.70 15.21
CA LEU A 147 -20.55 -1.05 14.88
C LEU A 147 -20.51 -0.56 13.44
N PHE A 148 -21.12 -1.31 12.50
CA PHE A 148 -21.14 -0.92 11.10
C PHE A 148 -21.77 0.45 10.85
N LYS A 149 -22.83 0.82 11.60
CA LYS A 149 -23.43 2.17 11.52
C LYS A 149 -22.43 3.26 11.92
N ALA A 150 -21.67 3.06 12.98
CA ALA A 150 -20.67 4.03 13.44
C ALA A 150 -19.50 4.12 12.44
N VAL A 151 -19.02 2.99 11.96
CA VAL A 151 -17.88 2.92 11.01
C VAL A 151 -18.22 3.61 9.69
N LYS A 152 -19.46 3.50 9.20
CA LYS A 152 -19.92 4.22 8.01
C LYS A 152 -19.79 5.74 8.10
N LEU A 153 -19.80 6.31 9.30
CA LEU A 153 -19.61 7.75 9.51
C LEU A 153 -18.13 8.15 9.48
N CYS A 154 -17.22 7.18 9.66
CA CYS A 154 -15.78 7.41 9.77
C CYS A 154 -15.00 6.98 8.51
N LEU A 155 -15.60 6.20 7.61
CA LEU A 155 -14.97 5.68 6.41
C LEU A 155 -15.65 6.23 5.13
N PRO A 156 -14.86 6.63 4.11
CA PRO A 156 -13.39 6.63 4.04
C PRO A 156 -12.77 7.66 5.00
N GLY A 157 -11.55 7.41 5.47
CA GLY A 157 -10.88 8.33 6.40
C GLY A 157 -9.64 7.76 7.08
N PRO A 158 -9.00 8.58 7.95
CA PRO A 158 -7.66 8.34 8.50
C PRO A 158 -7.62 7.30 9.63
N TYR A 159 -8.46 6.27 9.55
CA TYR A 159 -8.62 5.24 10.57
C TYR A 159 -8.04 3.90 10.10
N THR A 160 -7.49 3.15 11.05
CA THR A 160 -7.08 1.76 10.86
C THR A 160 -7.85 0.87 11.81
N PHE A 161 -8.70 0.00 11.26
CA PHE A 161 -9.46 -0.95 12.05
C PHE A 161 -8.72 -2.28 12.14
N ILE A 162 -8.65 -2.86 13.34
CA ILE A 162 -8.07 -4.19 13.54
C ILE A 162 -9.20 -5.19 13.48
N LEU A 163 -9.27 -5.96 12.40
CA LEU A 163 -10.34 -6.94 12.15
C LEU A 163 -9.78 -8.34 12.08
N MET A 164 -10.61 -9.34 12.40
CA MET A 164 -10.25 -10.74 12.22
C MET A 164 -10.13 -11.04 10.72
N ALA A 165 -9.01 -11.63 10.30
CA ALA A 165 -8.75 -11.99 8.92
C ALA A 165 -9.66 -13.14 8.47
N SER A 166 -10.13 -13.05 7.23
CA SER A 166 -10.87 -14.14 6.58
C SER A 166 -9.90 -15.15 5.96
N LYS A 167 -10.44 -16.27 5.49
CA LYS A 167 -9.66 -17.28 4.74
C LYS A 167 -9.17 -16.78 3.38
N ALA A 168 -9.76 -15.71 2.84
CA ALA A 168 -9.36 -15.13 1.56
C ALA A 168 -8.07 -14.30 1.65
N LEU A 169 -7.67 -13.90 2.86
CA LEU A 169 -6.42 -13.18 3.08
C LEU A 169 -5.22 -14.13 2.90
N PRO A 170 -4.20 -13.75 2.10
CA PRO A 170 -3.00 -14.55 1.92
C PRO A 170 -2.34 -14.87 3.27
N LYS A 171 -1.98 -16.14 3.45
CA LYS A 171 -1.39 -16.65 4.70
C LYS A 171 -0.11 -15.90 5.09
N GLN A 172 0.61 -15.33 4.14
CA GLN A 172 1.83 -14.55 4.32
C GLN A 172 1.60 -13.23 5.08
N CYS A 173 0.36 -12.75 5.14
CA CYS A 173 -0.03 -11.56 5.90
C CYS A 173 -0.26 -11.89 7.38
N ILE A 174 -0.73 -13.10 7.67
CA ILE A 174 -1.16 -13.54 9.01
C ILE A 174 -0.19 -14.53 9.68
N ARG A 175 0.61 -15.26 8.89
CA ARG A 175 1.59 -16.22 9.37
C ARG A 175 2.98 -15.62 9.28
N PHE A 176 3.76 -15.78 10.34
CA PHE A 176 5.15 -15.33 10.41
C PHE A 176 6.00 -16.37 11.13
N GLY A 177 7.27 -16.49 10.71
CA GLY A 177 8.22 -17.51 11.16
C GLY A 177 8.98 -18.14 9.98
N THR A 178 10.17 -18.68 10.24
CA THR A 178 11.12 -19.17 9.21
C THR A 178 11.11 -20.69 9.02
N THR A 179 10.44 -21.45 9.89
CA THR A 179 10.35 -22.91 9.82
C THR A 179 8.93 -23.40 10.06
N SER A 180 8.55 -24.53 9.43
CA SER A 180 7.21 -25.13 9.55
C SER A 180 6.75 -25.38 10.99
N ALA A 181 7.68 -25.52 11.93
CA ALA A 181 7.43 -25.72 13.36
C ALA A 181 7.22 -24.43 14.19
N LYS A 182 7.52 -23.23 13.65
CA LYS A 182 7.44 -21.93 14.35
C LYS A 182 6.51 -20.92 13.68
N TYR A 183 5.55 -21.36 12.87
CA TYR A 183 4.54 -20.46 12.31
C TYR A 183 3.56 -20.01 13.41
N ALA A 184 3.84 -18.85 14.01
CA ALA A 184 2.82 -18.15 14.77
C ALA A 184 1.81 -17.54 13.78
N SER A 185 0.53 -17.87 13.95
CA SER A 185 -0.55 -17.28 13.15
C SER A 185 -1.22 -16.19 13.96
N ARG A 186 -1.18 -14.96 13.46
CA ARG A 186 -2.12 -13.93 13.89
C ARG A 186 -3.46 -14.19 13.24
N LYS A 187 -4.52 -13.86 13.97
CA LYS A 187 -5.89 -13.93 13.46
C LYS A 187 -6.40 -12.57 12.97
N ASN A 188 -5.69 -11.48 13.28
CA ASN A 188 -6.14 -10.12 13.02
C ASN A 188 -5.25 -9.41 12.00
N VAL A 189 -5.85 -8.50 11.22
CA VAL A 189 -5.20 -7.65 10.22
C VAL A 189 -5.66 -6.20 10.38
N GLY A 190 -4.76 -5.24 10.14
CA GLY A 190 -5.12 -3.82 10.07
C GLY A 190 -5.77 -3.50 8.73
N VAL A 191 -6.90 -2.83 8.73
CA VAL A 191 -7.68 -2.46 7.55
C VAL A 191 -7.83 -0.96 7.48
N ARG A 192 -7.54 -0.38 6.33
CA ARG A 192 -7.67 1.05 6.04
C ARG A 192 -8.46 1.26 4.75
N MET A 193 -9.32 2.27 4.75
CA MET A 193 -10.03 2.74 3.56
C MET A 193 -9.75 4.25 3.46
N PRO A 194 -8.66 4.64 2.77
CA PRO A 194 -8.13 6.01 2.83
C PRO A 194 -9.02 6.99 2.04
N ASP A 195 -9.16 8.21 2.55
CA ASP A 195 -9.86 9.30 1.82
C ASP A 195 -8.87 10.15 1.01
N ASP A 196 -8.18 9.52 0.04
CA ASP A 196 -7.26 10.19 -0.88
C ASP A 196 -7.61 9.83 -2.32
N ALA A 197 -7.81 10.83 -3.18
CA ALA A 197 -8.31 10.64 -4.54
C ALA A 197 -7.36 9.80 -5.41
N ILE A 198 -6.04 9.99 -5.25
CA ILE A 198 -5.04 9.23 -5.99
C ILE A 198 -5.00 7.78 -5.50
N CYS A 199 -4.99 7.58 -4.18
CA CYS A 199 -5.01 6.26 -3.57
C CYS A 199 -6.26 5.48 -4.00
N GLN A 200 -7.43 6.13 -3.95
CA GLN A 200 -8.71 5.56 -4.37
C GLN A 200 -8.71 5.24 -5.86
N ALA A 201 -8.17 6.11 -6.72
CA ALA A 201 -8.04 5.84 -8.15
C ALA A 201 -7.15 4.61 -8.43
N ILE A 202 -6.02 4.46 -7.72
CA ILE A 202 -5.17 3.27 -7.83
C ILE A 202 -5.94 2.02 -7.36
N LEU A 203 -6.54 2.07 -6.17
CA LEU A 203 -7.24 0.94 -5.56
C LEU A 203 -8.42 0.46 -6.40
N LYS A 204 -9.15 1.37 -7.04
CA LYS A 204 -10.27 1.06 -7.93
C LYS A 204 -9.87 0.21 -9.12
N GLU A 205 -8.68 0.43 -9.66
CA GLU A 205 -8.15 -0.31 -10.82
C GLU A 205 -7.45 -1.63 -10.43
N MET A 206 -7.21 -1.85 -9.14
CA MET A 206 -6.64 -3.09 -8.62
C MET A 206 -7.74 -4.15 -8.43
N THR A 207 -7.39 -5.42 -8.67
CA THR A 207 -8.33 -6.55 -8.48
C THR A 207 -8.40 -7.04 -7.04
N ALA A 208 -7.48 -6.58 -6.20
CA ALA A 208 -7.36 -6.89 -4.78
C ALA A 208 -6.82 -5.67 -4.03
N PRO A 209 -7.05 -5.60 -2.70
CA PRO A 209 -6.45 -4.59 -1.83
C PRO A 209 -4.93 -4.49 -2.01
N LEU A 210 -4.36 -3.36 -1.61
CA LEU A 210 -2.91 -3.23 -1.49
C LEU A 210 -2.49 -3.54 -0.06
N ILE A 211 -1.34 -4.19 0.11
CA ILE A 211 -0.67 -4.24 1.41
C ILE A 211 0.11 -2.95 1.57
N CYS A 212 0.02 -2.33 2.75
CA CYS A 212 0.75 -1.12 3.05
C CYS A 212 1.43 -1.12 4.41
N THR A 213 2.43 -0.26 4.50
CA THR A 213 3.06 0.19 5.74
C THR A 213 3.44 1.65 5.61
N ARG A 214 3.52 2.36 6.74
CA ARG A 214 3.88 3.77 6.78
C ARG A 214 5.30 3.97 6.22
N PHE A 215 5.48 4.96 5.34
CA PHE A 215 6.77 5.21 4.70
C PHE A 215 7.83 5.75 5.67
N ILE A 216 7.43 6.62 6.60
CA ILE A 216 8.27 7.23 7.64
C ILE A 216 8.16 6.42 8.92
#